data_AF-A0AA46S2V7-F1
#
_entry.id   AF-A0AA46S2V7-F1
#
_cell.length_a   1.000
_cell.length_b   1.000
_cell.length_c   1.000
_cell.angle_alpha   90.00
_cell.angle_beta   90.00
_cell.angle_gamma   90.00
#
_symmetry.space_group_name_H-M   'P 1'
#
loop_
_entity.id
_entity.type
_entity.pdbx_description
1 polymer ?
#
loop_
_entity_poly.entity_id
_entity_poly.type
_entity_poly.pdbx_seq_one_letter_code
_entity_poly.pdbx_strand_id
1 'polypeptide(L)'
;MKKTITVLCMLWGLVGCRVEDNAPVNVYRDYEMNPAYSYENQNVPFSLSTLRVQATTDQITIHNISVNRGQCPVSYWIQGNPDLKFGQEIKGVLRCDSSQVLQVDVVTDQGEYSFSF
;
A
#
# COMPACT_ATOMS: atom_id res chain seq x y z
N MET A 1 16.25 57.09 6.57
CA MET A 1 15.15 56.15 6.23
C MET A 1 15.56 55.33 5.02
N LYS A 2 16.05 54.10 5.20
CA LYS A 2 16.33 53.16 4.10
C LYS A 2 15.74 51.80 4.48
N LYS A 3 14.94 51.29 3.55
CA LYS A 3 14.00 50.18 3.69
C LYS A 3 14.74 48.83 3.72
N THR A 4 14.22 47.92 4.53
CA THR A 4 14.53 46.50 4.63
C THR A 4 14.37 45.77 3.30
N ILE A 5 15.26 44.82 2.99
CA ILE A 5 14.97 43.70 2.09
C ILE A 5 15.51 42.42 2.74
N THR A 6 14.60 41.68 3.37
CA THR A 6 14.80 40.31 3.82
C THR A 6 14.59 39.39 2.62
N VAL A 7 15.64 38.73 2.14
CA VAL A 7 15.49 37.68 1.10
C VAL A 7 15.36 36.34 1.81
N LEU A 8 14.11 35.88 1.86
CA LEU A 8 13.65 34.63 2.44
C LEU A 8 13.63 33.54 1.35
N CYS A 9 14.15 32.37 1.70
CA CYS A 9 13.82 31.04 1.19
C CYS A 9 13.81 30.78 -0.32
N MET A 10 14.81 30.04 -0.78
CA MET A 10 14.61 28.97 -1.76
C MET A 10 15.43 27.75 -1.32
N LEU A 11 14.96 27.09 -0.26
CA LEU A 11 15.28 25.68 -0.02
C LEU A 11 14.52 24.90 -1.09
N TRP A 12 15.23 24.56 -2.16
CA TRP A 12 14.79 23.55 -3.11
C TRP A 12 14.88 22.19 -2.41
N GLY A 13 13.84 21.88 -1.63
CA GLY A 13 13.52 20.52 -1.23
C GLY A 13 13.07 19.75 -2.45
N LEU A 14 14.03 19.32 -3.27
CA LEU A 14 13.83 18.20 -4.18
C LEU A 14 13.70 16.96 -3.29
N VAL A 15 12.47 16.68 -2.88
CA VAL A 15 12.10 15.39 -2.32
C VAL A 15 12.43 14.36 -3.39
N GLY A 16 13.55 13.67 -3.20
CA GLY A 16 14.02 12.66 -4.13
C GLY A 16 13.01 11.52 -4.21
N CYS A 17 12.61 11.15 -5.43
CA CYS A 17 12.04 9.84 -5.69
C CYS A 17 13.13 8.81 -5.33
N ARG A 18 13.03 8.21 -4.13
CA ARG A 18 13.85 7.04 -3.79
C ARG A 18 13.26 5.87 -4.57
N VAL A 19 14.00 5.41 -5.58
CA VAL A 19 13.71 4.15 -6.26
C VAL A 19 13.77 3.02 -5.23
N GLU A 20 12.75 2.16 -5.26
CA GLU A 20 12.26 1.23 -4.25
C GLU A 20 13.16 0.01 -3.95
N ASP A 21 14.44 0.02 -4.34
CA ASP A 21 15.31 -1.18 -4.29
C ASP A 21 15.63 -1.70 -2.88
N ASN A 22 15.23 -0.99 -1.82
CA ASN A 22 15.50 -1.37 -0.42
C ASN A 22 14.24 -1.37 0.46
N ALA A 23 13.04 -1.41 -0.12
CA ALA A 23 11.83 -1.52 0.69
C ALA A 23 11.82 -2.86 1.46
N PRO A 24 11.55 -2.86 2.76
CA PRO A 24 11.50 -4.08 3.58
C PRO A 24 10.22 -4.91 3.37
N VAL A 25 9.45 -4.58 2.34
CA VAL A 25 8.24 -5.28 1.92
C VAL A 25 8.13 -5.31 0.39
N ASN A 26 7.49 -6.35 -0.13
CA ASN A 26 6.97 -6.40 -1.49
C ASN A 26 5.46 -6.21 -1.48
N VAL A 27 4.92 -5.57 -2.52
CA VAL A 27 3.48 -5.35 -2.67
C VAL A 27 2.97 -6.00 -3.95
N TYR A 28 1.89 -6.75 -3.84
CA TYR A 28 1.23 -7.44 -4.95
C TYR A 28 -0.23 -7.05 -5.02
N ARG A 29 -0.72 -6.86 -6.25
CA ARG A 29 -2.14 -6.69 -6.57
C ARG A 29 -2.57 -7.90 -7.40
N ASP A 30 -3.63 -8.58 -6.98
CA ASP A 30 -4.05 -9.84 -7.59
C ASP A 30 -5.58 -9.90 -7.73
N TYR A 31 -6.05 -10.92 -8.46
CA TYR A 31 -7.44 -11.38 -8.41
C TYR A 31 -7.47 -12.79 -7.84
N GLU A 32 -8.39 -13.03 -6.91
CA GLU A 32 -8.57 -14.33 -6.30
C GLU A 32 -10.00 -14.81 -6.44
N MET A 33 -10.17 -16.14 -6.56
CA MET A 33 -11.51 -16.71 -6.58
C MET A 33 -12.23 -16.39 -5.28
N ASN A 34 -13.45 -15.86 -5.39
CA ASN A 34 -14.25 -15.57 -4.22
C ASN A 34 -14.72 -16.89 -3.58
N PRO A 35 -14.31 -17.22 -2.34
CA PRO A 35 -14.70 -18.48 -1.71
C PRO A 35 -16.21 -18.57 -1.42
N ALA A 36 -16.91 -17.44 -1.39
CA ALA A 36 -18.36 -17.40 -1.24
C ALA A 36 -19.11 -17.63 -2.57
N TYR A 37 -18.40 -17.62 -3.71
CA TYR A 37 -19.03 -17.86 -5.00
C TYR A 37 -19.42 -19.34 -5.12
N SER A 38 -20.70 -19.58 -5.32
CA SER A 38 -21.21 -20.86 -5.80
C SER A 38 -22.00 -20.63 -7.07
N TYR A 39 -21.95 -21.59 -8.00
CA TYR A 39 -22.73 -21.51 -9.24
C TYR A 39 -24.24 -21.41 -8.99
N GLU A 40 -24.69 -21.87 -7.83
CA GLU A 40 -26.08 -21.82 -7.37
C GLU A 40 -26.43 -20.48 -6.66
N ASN A 41 -25.44 -19.68 -6.26
CA ASN A 41 -25.62 -18.39 -5.59
C ASN A 41 -24.74 -17.30 -6.22
N GLN A 42 -25.23 -16.74 -7.34
CA GLN A 42 -24.55 -15.70 -8.13
C GLN A 42 -24.67 -14.27 -7.53
N ASN A 43 -25.06 -14.14 -6.26
CA ASN A 43 -25.21 -12.83 -5.61
C ASN A 43 -23.87 -12.22 -5.14
N VAL A 44 -22.77 -12.91 -5.39
CA VAL A 44 -21.41 -12.46 -5.05
C VAL A 44 -20.53 -12.49 -6.30
N PRO A 45 -19.52 -11.61 -6.41
CA PRO A 45 -18.64 -11.59 -7.57
C PRO A 45 -17.83 -12.89 -7.67
N PHE A 46 -17.50 -13.32 -8.89
CA PHE A 46 -16.70 -14.51 -9.17
C PHE A 46 -15.29 -14.41 -8.56
N SER A 47 -14.68 -13.23 -8.63
CA SER A 47 -13.35 -12.95 -8.07
C SER A 47 -13.37 -11.73 -7.15
N LEU A 48 -12.38 -11.68 -6.27
CA LEU A 48 -12.09 -10.57 -5.38
C LEU A 48 -10.78 -9.92 -5.83
N SER A 49 -10.74 -8.59 -5.85
CA SER A 49 -9.49 -7.86 -5.99
C SER A 49 -8.76 -7.86 -4.66
N THR A 50 -7.51 -8.31 -4.64
CA THR A 50 -6.72 -8.44 -3.41
C THR A 50 -5.44 -7.63 -3.48
N LEU A 51 -5.01 -7.18 -2.30
CA LEU A 51 -3.71 -6.57 -2.07
C LEU A 51 -2.95 -7.44 -1.07
N ARG A 52 -1.69 -7.74 -1.35
CA ARG A 52 -0.79 -8.44 -0.45
C ARG A 52 0.45 -7.59 -0.18
N VAL A 53 0.85 -7.51 1.08
CA VAL A 53 2.11 -6.88 1.49
C VAL A 53 2.92 -7.93 2.24
N GLN A 54 4.04 -8.34 1.65
CA GLN A 54 4.90 -9.42 2.16
C GLN A 54 6.21 -8.85 2.68
N ALA A 55 6.62 -9.24 3.88
CA ALA A 55 7.89 -8.83 4.46
C ALA A 55 9.09 -9.49 3.75
N THR A 56 10.11 -8.69 3.43
CA THR A 56 11.39 -9.14 2.86
C THR A 56 12.54 -9.09 3.88
N THR A 57 12.23 -8.74 5.13
CA THR A 57 13.16 -8.65 6.26
C THR A 57 12.70 -9.55 7.42
N ASP A 58 13.57 -9.81 8.39
CA ASP A 58 13.31 -10.73 9.52
C ASP A 58 12.18 -10.27 10.43
N GLN A 59 12.02 -8.96 10.60
CA GLN A 59 10.96 -8.37 11.42
C GLN A 59 10.59 -6.97 10.90
N ILE A 60 9.28 -6.74 10.76
CA ILE A 60 8.72 -5.44 10.39
C ILE A 60 7.30 -5.31 10.94
N THR A 61 6.92 -4.11 11.33
CA THR A 61 5.55 -3.79 11.75
C THR A 61 4.90 -2.86 10.73
N ILE A 62 3.75 -3.25 10.18
CA ILE A 62 2.96 -2.41 9.29
C ILE A 62 2.02 -1.53 10.10
N HIS A 63 2.17 -0.21 10.00
CA HIS A 63 1.32 0.76 10.69
C HIS A 63 0.12 1.19 9.85
N ASN A 64 0.30 1.38 8.54
CA ASN A 64 -0.76 1.82 7.66
C ASN A 64 -0.53 1.36 6.22
N ILE A 65 -1.64 1.09 5.51
CA ILE A 65 -1.64 0.88 4.07
C ILE A 65 -2.71 1.77 3.45
N SER A 66 -2.30 2.56 2.46
CA SER A 66 -3.19 3.42 1.68
C SER A 66 -3.07 3.07 0.20
N VAL A 67 -4.19 2.82 -0.47
CA VAL A 67 -4.21 2.53 -1.91
C VAL A 67 -4.85 3.69 -2.64
N ASN A 68 -4.19 4.16 -3.70
CA ASN A 68 -4.59 5.34 -4.48
C ASN A 68 -4.93 6.54 -3.58
N ARG A 69 -4.08 6.83 -2.58
CA ARG A 69 -4.29 7.93 -1.62
C ARG A 69 -5.65 7.84 -0.90
N GLY A 70 -6.10 6.62 -0.62
CA GLY A 70 -7.37 6.31 0.05
C GLY A 70 -8.59 6.18 -0.88
N GLN A 71 -8.44 6.38 -2.20
CA GLN A 71 -9.54 6.25 -3.15
C GLN A 71 -9.94 4.77 -3.41
N CYS A 72 -9.05 3.81 -3.09
CA CYS A 72 -9.36 2.39 -3.15
C CYS A 72 -9.21 1.75 -1.76
N PRO A 73 -10.17 1.92 -0.85
CA PRO A 73 -10.01 1.41 0.51
C PRO A 73 -9.99 -0.13 0.55
N VAL A 74 -9.21 -0.68 1.48
CA VAL A 74 -9.32 -2.09 1.86
C VAL A 74 -10.66 -2.30 2.57
N SER A 75 -11.46 -3.23 2.07
CA SER A 75 -12.77 -3.58 2.63
C SER A 75 -12.65 -4.34 3.93
N TYR A 76 -11.79 -5.37 3.95
CA TYR A 76 -11.45 -6.16 5.12
C TYR A 76 -10.10 -6.86 4.90
N TRP A 77 -9.44 -7.22 6.01
CA TRP A 77 -8.19 -7.98 6.02
C TRP A 77 -8.49 -9.47 6.20
N ILE A 78 -8.02 -10.30 5.26
CA ILE A 78 -8.06 -11.78 5.36
C ILE A 78 -6.98 -12.23 6.36
N GLN A 79 -5.79 -11.64 6.24
CA GLN A 79 -4.68 -11.81 7.17
C GLN A 79 -4.23 -10.42 7.59
N GLY A 80 -4.42 -10.10 8.86
CA GLY A 80 -4.28 -8.74 9.38
C GLY A 80 -3.29 -8.61 10.54
N ASN A 81 -2.37 -9.56 10.72
CA ASN A 81 -1.30 -9.40 11.70
C ASN A 81 -0.29 -8.35 11.19
N PRO A 82 -0.21 -7.16 11.79
CA PRO A 82 0.70 -6.12 11.32
C PRO A 82 2.17 -6.46 11.57
N ASP A 83 2.47 -7.35 12.53
CA ASP A 83 3.83 -7.76 12.88
C ASP A 83 4.26 -8.96 12.03
N LEU A 84 5.08 -8.70 11.02
CA LEU A 84 5.49 -9.68 10.03
C LEU A 84 6.95 -10.10 10.22
N LYS A 85 7.20 -11.39 10.06
CA LYS A 85 8.53 -11.98 9.85
C LYS A 85 8.80 -12.21 8.37
N PHE A 86 10.05 -12.50 8.02
CA PHE A 86 10.44 -12.80 6.63
C PHE A 86 9.47 -13.77 5.94
N GLY A 87 8.96 -13.34 4.78
CA GLY A 87 8.03 -14.11 3.95
C GLY A 87 6.57 -14.12 4.43
N GLN A 88 6.27 -13.64 5.64
CA GLN A 88 4.89 -13.45 6.10
C GLN A 88 4.25 -12.26 5.40
N GLU A 89 2.92 -12.28 5.31
CA GLU A 89 2.16 -11.26 4.62
C GLU A 89 0.92 -10.82 5.38
N ILE A 90 0.48 -9.60 5.08
CA ILE A 90 -0.90 -9.19 5.27
C ILE A 90 -1.61 -9.13 3.93
N LYS A 91 -2.91 -9.41 3.98
CA LYS A 91 -3.73 -9.59 2.80
C LYS A 91 -5.09 -8.98 3.00
N GLY A 92 -5.46 -8.07 2.11
CA GLY A 92 -6.72 -7.34 2.15
C GLY A 92 -7.51 -7.50 0.86
N VAL A 93 -8.84 -7.47 0.98
CA VAL A 93 -9.74 -7.36 -0.18
C VAL A 93 -10.01 -5.89 -0.45
N LEU A 94 -9.83 -5.46 -1.70
CA LEU A 94 -10.02 -4.08 -2.13
C LEU A 94 -11.48 -3.78 -2.47
N ARG A 95 -11.89 -2.51 -2.32
CA ARG A 95 -13.19 -2.01 -2.82
C ARG A 95 -13.16 -1.51 -4.26
N CYS A 96 -11.97 -1.38 -4.85
CA CYS A 96 -11.82 -1.12 -6.28
C CYS A 96 -11.35 -2.38 -7.00
N ASP A 97 -11.37 -2.32 -8.33
CA ASP A 97 -10.79 -3.36 -9.15
C ASP A 97 -9.25 -3.32 -9.08
N SER A 98 -8.60 -4.48 -9.03
CA SER A 98 -7.14 -4.60 -8.91
C SER A 98 -6.40 -3.84 -10.04
N SER A 99 -6.96 -3.80 -11.25
CA SER A 99 -6.40 -3.04 -12.38
C SER A 99 -6.41 -1.52 -12.18
N GLN A 100 -7.22 -1.01 -11.24
CA GLN A 100 -7.31 0.42 -10.93
C GLN A 100 -6.29 0.84 -9.86
N VAL A 101 -5.55 -0.08 -9.25
CA VAL A 101 -4.52 0.20 -8.25
C VAL A 101 -3.31 0.82 -8.94
N LEU A 102 -3.09 2.12 -8.78
CA LEU A 102 -1.96 2.84 -9.39
C LEU A 102 -0.81 3.04 -8.42
N GLN A 103 -1.14 3.24 -7.14
CA GLN A 103 -0.17 3.52 -6.08
C GLN A 103 -0.61 2.84 -4.79
N VAL A 104 0.35 2.26 -4.07
CA VAL A 104 0.17 1.75 -2.71
C VAL A 104 1.23 2.38 -1.81
N ASP A 105 0.79 3.02 -0.74
CA ASP A 105 1.66 3.59 0.29
C ASP A 105 1.61 2.69 1.53
N VAL A 106 2.77 2.22 1.97
CA VAL A 106 2.95 1.37 3.14
C VAL A 106 3.79 2.13 4.16
N VAL A 107 3.21 2.37 5.33
CA VAL A 107 3.88 2.96 6.49
C VAL A 107 4.29 1.83 7.42
N THR A 108 5.57 1.75 7.75
CA THR A 108 6.14 0.74 8.64
C THR A 108 6.95 1.39 9.76
N ASP A 109 7.40 0.59 10.72
CA ASP A 109 8.36 1.01 11.76
C ASP A 109 9.74 1.39 11.20
N GLN A 110 10.01 1.05 9.93
CA GLN A 110 11.26 1.32 9.23
C GLN A 110 11.14 2.44 8.18
N GLY A 111 9.98 3.10 8.07
CA GLY A 111 9.76 4.23 7.18
C GLY A 111 8.50 4.12 6.32
N GLU A 112 8.37 5.04 5.36
CA GLU A 112 7.25 5.09 4.42
C GLU A 112 7.74 4.74 3.02
N TYR A 113 6.99 3.84 2.37
CA TYR A 113 7.33 3.29 1.06
C TYR A 113 6.11 3.40 0.15
N SER A 114 6.28 4.01 -1.01
CA SER A 114 5.28 4.06 -2.07
C SER A 114 5.66 3.06 -3.14
N PHE A 115 4.68 2.38 -3.73
CA PHE A 115 4.83 1.41 -4.81
C PHE A 115 3.90 1.78 -5.96
N SER A 116 4.43 1.86 -7.17
CA SER A 116 3.67 2.22 -8.38
C SER A 116 3.52 1.02 -9.34
N PHE A 117 2.41 0.96 -10.09
CA PHE A 117 2.07 -0.20 -10.91
C PHE A 117 1.47 0.12 -12.29
#